data_AF-A0A1M5AMQ0-F1
#
_entry.id   AF-A0A1M5AMQ0-F1
#
_cell.length_a   1.000
_cell.length_b   1.000
_cell.length_c   1.000
_cell.angle_alpha   90.00
_cell.angle_beta   90.00
_cell.angle_gamma   90.00
#
_symmetry.space_group_name_H-M   'P 1'
#
loop_
_entity.id
_entity.type
_entity.pdbx_description
1 polymer ?
#
loop_
_entity_poly.entity_id
_entity_poly.type
_entity_poly.pdbx_seq_one_letter_code
_entity_poly.pdbx_strand_id
1 'polypeptide(L)'
;MYKTTLFNFFALFLCCLAYAQTYEIQYTSSYNGKVLTEQSPTLVWADAKENFILNNTIRQQKSDYPYEITKIEKPSNTVVSYAFLKPGEIISSSDAESIGKQSFELTNETKKILGYTCKKAVTKINSNTIEVWYTNDLKINGGPSVLGQNLGFVLEIERNKNSLITASSIKKVKKTEIDAIIKGSVQSTDLLGYKDLLWKSRFTTLKVFDNETINFSDESKSSENVKKFANGTIILKKIKFPAIREGENIFVEVKQQSNGDAYDRTGTVFFIPQDKTSSFFDGLEKGAKTLPLYDNGNGKQYYGVTATENYSPAIEMMRFFTAFGIQKFNHIQLKGKDWQTVSPYRQDITELKPSLSEKELWVGAFIGNYDKGGHKISLDITIHKSDQTVYKNNTVIPLFNTLNIMEMAGQDYSTMFDKDKGLFVEFTLKKNLKNAQLRYITTGHGGWENGDEFVPKANSVFLDGKMTFSFVPWRSDCGSYRLYNPASGNFPDGLSSSDLSRSNWCPGTVTNPNFIPLGDLKAGTHTIQVKIPQGASEGTSFSSWNVSGVLLGSQ
;
A
#
# COMPACT_ATOMS: atom_id res chain seq x y z
N MET A 1 89.72 21.32 32.46
CA MET A 1 89.57 22.78 32.37
C MET A 1 89.26 23.13 30.92
N TYR A 2 88.27 24.00 30.67
CA TYR A 2 87.73 24.47 29.37
C TYR A 2 86.75 23.51 28.65
N LYS A 3 85.44 23.72 28.82
CA LYS A 3 84.51 24.60 28.07
C LYS A 3 84.09 24.00 26.72
N THR A 4 83.00 23.25 26.72
CA THR A 4 82.30 22.78 25.51
C THR A 4 81.10 23.67 25.25
N THR A 5 81.11 24.31 24.09
CA THR A 5 80.10 25.25 23.60
C THR A 5 78.80 24.53 23.26
N LEU A 6 77.70 24.97 23.87
CA LEU A 6 76.33 24.55 23.54
C LEU A 6 75.93 25.19 22.20
N PHE A 7 75.59 24.40 21.19
CA PHE A 7 74.94 24.89 19.97
C PHE A 7 73.50 24.37 19.96
N ASN A 8 72.55 25.28 20.21
CA ASN A 8 71.11 25.06 20.09
C ASN A 8 70.74 24.92 18.61
N PHE A 9 70.21 23.76 18.20
CA PHE A 9 69.52 23.61 16.92
C PHE A 9 68.01 23.71 17.16
N PHE A 10 67.43 24.84 16.77
CA PHE A 10 66.00 25.12 16.80
C PHE A 10 65.38 24.47 15.54
N ALA A 11 64.74 23.30 15.69
CA ALA A 11 64.02 22.64 14.61
C ALA A 11 62.63 23.27 14.44
N LEU A 12 62.50 24.14 13.45
CA LEU A 12 61.23 24.75 13.03
C LEU A 12 60.39 23.69 12.30
N PHE A 13 59.44 23.06 12.99
CA PHE A 13 58.45 22.18 12.36
C PHE A 13 57.47 23.05 11.54
N LEU A 14 57.76 23.26 10.26
CA LEU A 14 56.79 23.77 9.29
C LEU A 14 55.73 22.68 9.07
N CYS A 15 54.61 22.78 9.79
CA CYS A 15 53.43 22.00 9.48
C CYS A 15 52.78 22.60 8.21
N CYS A 16 53.24 22.19 7.04
CA CYS A 16 52.58 22.49 5.78
C CYS A 16 51.22 21.77 5.76
N LEU A 17 50.16 22.47 6.17
CA LEU A 17 48.79 22.09 5.88
C LEU A 17 48.57 22.18 4.36
N ALA A 18 48.94 21.12 3.64
CA ALA A 18 48.54 20.95 2.25
C ALA A 18 47.01 20.73 2.25
N TYR A 19 46.25 21.76 1.88
CA TYR A 19 44.83 21.59 1.58
C TYR A 19 44.72 20.56 0.45
N ALA A 20 44.06 19.44 0.72
CA ALA A 20 43.79 18.43 -0.30
C ALA A 20 42.94 19.09 -1.40
N GLN A 21 43.38 18.95 -2.66
CA GLN A 21 42.68 19.54 -3.79
C GLN A 21 41.34 18.82 -3.99
N THR A 22 40.24 19.55 -3.84
CA THR A 22 38.90 19.06 -4.18
C THR A 22 38.59 19.27 -5.66
N TYR A 23 37.97 18.28 -6.27
CA TYR A 23 37.47 18.32 -7.65
C TYR A 23 35.94 18.29 -7.65
N GLU A 24 35.34 19.10 -8.53
CA GLU A 24 33.92 19.04 -8.89
C GLU A 24 33.80 18.45 -10.30
N ILE A 25 33.01 17.39 -10.43
CA ILE A 25 32.78 16.69 -11.68
C ILE A 25 31.29 16.66 -11.95
N GLN A 26 30.90 17.09 -13.15
CA GLN A 26 29.52 16.94 -13.63
C GLN A 26 29.44 15.81 -14.64
N TYR A 27 28.33 15.07 -14.62
CA TYR A 27 28.06 13.97 -15.53
C TYR A 27 26.78 14.21 -16.30
N THR A 28 26.72 13.67 -17.51
CA THR A 28 25.54 13.66 -18.35
C THR A 28 25.10 12.23 -18.57
N SER A 29 23.80 11.99 -18.41
CA SER A 29 23.18 10.69 -18.66
C SER A 29 22.58 10.66 -20.07
N SER A 30 22.69 9.53 -20.76
CA SER A 30 22.02 9.30 -22.05
C SER A 30 21.47 7.87 -22.15
N TYR A 31 20.42 7.71 -22.93
CA TYR A 31 19.80 6.43 -23.24
C TYR A 31 19.64 6.27 -24.76
N ASN A 32 20.16 5.17 -25.33
CA ASN A 32 20.24 4.93 -26.78
C ASN A 32 20.80 6.15 -27.55
N GLY A 33 21.87 6.75 -27.02
CA GLY A 33 22.52 7.92 -27.60
C GLY A 33 21.79 9.26 -27.43
N LYS A 34 20.60 9.28 -26.82
CA LYS A 34 19.85 10.51 -26.52
C LYS A 34 20.13 10.98 -25.10
N VAL A 35 20.60 12.21 -24.95
CA VAL A 35 20.82 12.83 -23.63
C VAL A 35 19.49 12.96 -22.87
N LEU A 36 19.49 12.55 -21.61
CA LEU A 36 18.34 12.67 -20.72
C LEU A 36 18.32 14.08 -20.12
N THR A 37 17.34 14.89 -20.51
CA THR A 37 17.20 16.29 -20.05
C THR A 37 16.23 16.45 -18.87
N GLU A 38 15.39 15.44 -18.61
CA GLU A 38 14.42 15.45 -17.51
C GLU A 38 15.08 15.21 -16.15
N GLN A 39 16.27 14.59 -16.14
CA GLN A 39 17.01 14.28 -14.92
C GLN A 39 18.08 15.33 -14.65
N SER A 40 18.14 15.78 -13.40
CA SER A 40 19.20 16.68 -12.93
C SER A 40 20.57 15.98 -13.05
N PRO A 41 21.57 16.58 -13.72
CA PRO A 41 22.90 16.00 -13.90
C PRO A 41 23.54 15.58 -12.57
N THR A 42 24.13 14.38 -12.54
CA THR A 42 24.93 13.93 -11.39
C THR A 42 26.12 14.85 -11.19
N LEU A 43 26.35 15.21 -9.94
CA LEU A 43 27.43 16.05 -9.47
C LEU A 43 28.25 15.26 -8.45
N VAL A 44 29.57 15.28 -8.60
CA VAL A 44 30.49 14.64 -7.67
C VAL A 44 31.47 15.66 -7.14
N TRP A 45 31.56 15.78 -5.82
CA TRP A 45 32.65 16.47 -5.15
C TRP A 45 33.59 15.43 -4.56
N ALA A 46 34.88 15.50 -4.88
CA ALA A 46 35.83 14.46 -4.51
C ALA A 46 37.19 15.03 -4.13
N ASP A 47 37.76 14.52 -3.05
CA ASP A 47 39.15 14.75 -2.67
C ASP A 47 39.82 13.46 -2.16
N ALA A 48 40.97 13.57 -1.52
CA ALA A 48 41.72 12.42 -1.02
C ALA A 48 41.07 11.71 0.17
N LYS A 49 40.14 12.37 0.88
CA LYS A 49 39.50 11.89 2.11
C LYS A 49 38.07 11.43 1.87
N GLU A 50 37.33 12.07 0.96
CA GLU A 50 35.92 11.73 0.75
C GLU A 50 35.38 12.12 -0.62
N ASN A 51 34.33 11.42 -1.03
CA ASN A 51 33.53 11.72 -2.21
C ASN A 51 32.07 11.92 -1.82
N PHE A 52 31.44 12.99 -2.31
CA PHE A 52 30.00 13.20 -2.25
C PHE A 52 29.40 13.08 -3.65
N ILE A 53 28.37 12.26 -3.78
CA ILE A 53 27.60 12.02 -5.00
C ILE A 53 26.20 12.56 -4.77
N LEU A 54 25.81 13.54 -5.58
CA LEU A 54 24.54 14.25 -5.53
C LEU A 54 24.15 14.72 -6.94
N ASN A 55 23.27 15.71 -7.06
CA ASN A 55 22.93 16.35 -8.32
C ASN A 55 22.81 17.88 -8.16
N ASN A 56 22.65 18.58 -9.28
CA ASN A 56 22.57 20.04 -9.29
C ASN A 56 21.34 20.60 -8.57
N THR A 57 20.22 19.88 -8.53
CA THR A 57 19.02 20.34 -7.81
C THR A 57 19.18 20.24 -6.30
N ILE A 58 19.90 19.22 -5.82
CA ILE A 58 20.28 19.08 -4.40
C ILE A 58 21.25 20.20 -4.02
N ARG A 59 22.27 20.48 -4.84
CA ARG A 59 23.19 21.60 -4.62
C ARG A 59 22.45 22.94 -4.49
N GLN A 60 21.46 23.17 -5.34
CA GLN A 60 20.62 24.37 -5.32
C GLN A 60 19.57 24.37 -4.20
N GLN A 61 19.46 23.29 -3.42
CA GLN A 61 18.46 23.09 -2.38
C GLN A 61 17.01 23.20 -2.92
N LYS A 62 16.79 22.68 -4.13
CA LYS A 62 15.49 22.68 -4.84
C LYS A 62 14.94 21.28 -5.11
N SER A 63 15.55 20.24 -4.57
CA SER A 63 15.06 18.87 -4.75
C SER A 63 13.80 18.63 -3.93
N ASP A 64 12.83 17.96 -4.55
CA ASP A 64 11.67 17.44 -3.84
C ASP A 64 12.07 16.29 -2.90
N TYR A 65 11.35 16.20 -1.79
CA TYR A 65 11.53 15.11 -0.84
C TYR A 65 10.76 13.84 -1.27
N PRO A 66 11.31 12.63 -1.02
CA PRO A 66 12.64 12.41 -0.46
C PRO A 66 13.74 12.46 -1.53
N TYR A 67 14.96 12.82 -1.12
CA TYR A 67 16.16 12.73 -1.95
C TYR A 67 17.35 12.16 -1.17
N GLU A 68 18.37 11.70 -1.90
CA GLU A 68 19.52 11.00 -1.33
C GLU A 68 20.84 11.68 -1.71
N ILE A 69 21.82 11.57 -0.81
CA ILE A 69 23.23 11.91 -1.05
C ILE A 69 24.07 10.71 -0.63
N THR A 70 25.02 10.31 -1.47
CA THR A 70 25.97 9.26 -1.11
C THR A 70 27.32 9.88 -0.81
N LYS A 71 27.86 9.58 0.37
CA LYS A 71 29.23 9.86 0.77
C LYS A 71 30.06 8.58 0.70
N ILE A 72 31.32 8.68 0.29
CA ILE A 72 32.28 7.59 0.34
C ILE A 72 33.49 8.08 1.11
N GLU A 73 33.78 7.44 2.22
CA GLU A 73 34.94 7.75 3.05
C GLU A 73 36.20 7.05 2.53
N LYS A 74 37.33 7.74 2.57
CA LYS A 74 38.65 7.23 2.19
C LYS A 74 39.60 7.36 3.38
N PRO A 75 40.50 6.38 3.60
CA PRO A 75 40.76 5.20 2.77
C PRO A 75 39.83 4.00 3.05
N SER A 76 38.91 4.10 4.01
CA SER A 76 38.07 2.98 4.46
C SER A 76 37.15 2.39 3.38
N ASN A 77 36.78 3.19 2.37
CA ASN A 77 35.74 2.88 1.39
C ASN A 77 34.37 2.62 2.02
N THR A 78 34.08 3.21 3.18
CA THR A 78 32.75 3.18 3.76
C THR A 78 31.80 4.03 2.94
N VAL A 79 30.73 3.43 2.43
CA VAL A 79 29.61 4.13 1.81
C VAL A 79 28.67 4.60 2.91
N VAL A 80 28.46 5.91 3.02
CA VAL A 80 27.47 6.50 3.91
C VAL A 80 26.36 7.10 3.05
N SER A 81 25.15 6.57 3.16
CA SER A 81 23.98 7.07 2.43
C SER A 81 23.17 7.97 3.35
N TYR A 82 22.86 9.18 2.90
CA TYR A 82 21.97 10.11 3.57
C TYR A 82 20.65 10.17 2.81
N ALA A 83 19.53 10.04 3.49
CA ALA A 83 18.21 10.29 2.93
C ALA A 83 17.54 11.43 3.68
N PHE A 84 17.06 12.40 2.91
CA PHE A 84 16.31 13.55 3.37
C PHE A 84 14.84 13.21 3.15
N LEU A 85 14.10 12.97 4.23
CA LEU A 85 12.75 12.41 4.16
C LEU A 85 11.68 13.50 4.06
N LYS A 86 11.85 14.58 4.83
CA LYS A 86 11.03 15.80 4.84
C LYS A 86 11.85 16.93 5.49
N PRO A 87 11.36 18.19 5.52
CA PRO A 87 12.08 19.29 6.16
C PRO A 87 12.50 18.95 7.60
N GLY A 88 13.80 19.01 7.86
CA GLY A 88 14.39 18.74 9.19
C GLY A 88 14.57 17.26 9.57
N GLU A 89 14.18 16.31 8.70
CA GLU A 89 14.33 14.86 8.97
C GLU A 89 15.33 14.23 7.99
N ILE A 90 16.48 13.85 8.52
CA ILE A 90 17.57 13.21 7.78
C ILE A 90 17.92 11.90 8.46
N ILE A 91 17.95 10.81 7.70
CA ILE A 91 18.44 9.52 8.14
C ILE A 91 19.72 9.15 7.40
N SER A 92 20.53 8.28 8.00
CA SER A 92 21.71 7.73 7.35
C SER A 92 21.91 6.25 7.61
N SER A 93 22.66 5.60 6.73
CA SER A 93 23.17 4.25 6.92
C SER A 93 24.58 4.13 6.35
N SER A 94 25.38 3.24 6.93
CA SER A 94 26.77 3.02 6.53
C SER A 94 27.01 1.57 6.12
N ASP A 95 27.77 1.38 5.05
CA ASP A 95 28.16 0.08 4.51
C ASP A 95 29.64 0.10 4.13
N ALA A 96 30.45 -0.66 4.86
CA ALA A 96 31.89 -0.77 4.64
C ALA A 96 32.29 -1.90 3.68
N GLU A 97 31.33 -2.73 3.24
CA GLU A 97 31.63 -3.98 2.53
C GLU A 97 31.33 -3.90 1.03
N SER A 98 30.32 -3.13 0.60
CA SER A 98 29.86 -3.16 -0.80
C SER A 98 30.93 -2.80 -1.81
N ILE A 99 31.78 -1.82 -1.54
CA ILE A 99 32.87 -1.45 -2.46
C ILE A 99 33.92 -2.56 -2.55
N GLY A 100 34.28 -3.20 -1.43
CA GLY A 100 35.26 -4.29 -1.40
C GLY A 100 34.79 -5.57 -2.08
N LYS A 101 33.47 -5.80 -2.14
CA LYS A 101 32.86 -6.97 -2.80
C LYS A 101 32.71 -6.82 -4.32
N GLN A 102 32.99 -5.65 -4.90
CA GLN A 102 32.88 -5.47 -6.34
C GLN A 102 33.97 -6.25 -7.08
N SER A 103 33.57 -7.03 -8.08
CA SER A 103 34.47 -7.78 -8.95
C SER A 103 34.47 -7.19 -10.35
N PHE A 104 35.66 -7.04 -10.93
CA PHE A 104 35.86 -6.45 -12.25
C PHE A 104 36.83 -7.29 -13.07
N GLU A 105 36.47 -7.51 -14.33
CA GLU A 105 37.38 -7.96 -15.38
C GLU A 105 38.08 -6.73 -15.97
N LEU A 106 39.39 -6.62 -15.78
CA LEU A 106 40.17 -5.54 -16.35
C LEU A 106 40.49 -5.85 -17.81
N THR A 107 40.38 -4.83 -18.66
CA THR A 107 40.69 -4.94 -20.09
C THR A 107 41.89 -4.07 -20.46
N ASN A 108 42.47 -4.31 -21.64
CA ASN A 108 43.55 -3.48 -22.19
C ASN A 108 43.02 -2.27 -22.97
N GLU A 109 41.71 -2.08 -23.04
CA GLU A 109 41.11 -0.98 -23.77
C GLU A 109 41.32 0.36 -23.05
N THR A 110 41.68 1.37 -23.83
CA THR A 110 41.92 2.73 -23.34
C THR A 110 41.26 3.75 -24.24
N LYS A 111 40.85 4.88 -23.65
CA LYS A 111 40.39 6.06 -24.40
C LYS A 111 40.64 7.33 -23.59
N LYS A 112 40.44 8.49 -24.22
CA LYS A 112 40.50 9.79 -23.52
C LYS A 112 39.10 10.32 -23.24
N ILE A 113 38.84 10.69 -21.99
CA ILE A 113 37.63 11.43 -21.59
C ILE A 113 38.11 12.74 -20.95
N LEU A 114 37.66 13.88 -21.48
CA LEU A 114 38.05 15.22 -21.02
C LEU A 114 39.58 15.42 -20.92
N GLY A 115 40.36 14.78 -21.81
CA GLY A 115 41.82 14.85 -21.85
C GLY A 115 42.55 13.86 -20.93
N TYR A 116 41.84 13.15 -20.04
CA TYR A 116 42.40 12.15 -19.14
C TYR A 116 42.43 10.77 -19.77
N THR A 117 43.50 10.01 -19.51
CA THR A 117 43.62 8.64 -20.01
C THR A 117 42.79 7.71 -19.13
N CYS A 118 41.83 7.03 -19.74
CA CYS A 118 40.93 6.08 -19.07
C CYS A 118 41.22 4.64 -19.49
N LYS A 119 41.11 3.72 -18.55
CA LYS A 119 41.12 2.26 -18.74
C LYS A 119 39.71 1.72 -18.57
N LYS A 120 39.38 0.63 -19.24
CA LYS A 120 38.09 -0.05 -19.07
C LYS A 120 38.18 -1.27 -18.15
N ALA A 121 37.21 -1.35 -17.24
CA ALA A 121 36.87 -2.52 -16.46
C ALA A 121 35.42 -2.95 -16.77
N VAL A 122 35.12 -4.24 -16.70
CA VAL A 122 33.79 -4.78 -16.95
C VAL A 122 33.31 -5.57 -15.74
N THR A 123 32.04 -5.43 -15.38
CA THR A 123 31.39 -6.25 -14.34
C THR A 123 30.00 -6.68 -14.76
N LYS A 124 29.46 -7.70 -14.08
CA LYS A 124 28.10 -8.18 -14.28
C LYS A 124 27.31 -8.12 -12.97
N ILE A 125 26.24 -7.33 -12.95
CA ILE A 125 25.38 -7.14 -11.77
C ILE A 125 23.94 -7.44 -12.17
N ASN A 126 23.34 -8.47 -11.56
CA ASN A 126 21.97 -8.92 -11.87
C ASN A 126 21.75 -9.06 -13.38
N SER A 127 22.66 -9.78 -14.05
CA SER A 127 22.72 -10.01 -15.50
C SER A 127 23.00 -8.78 -16.39
N ASN A 128 23.10 -7.58 -15.82
CA ASN A 128 23.50 -6.39 -16.58
C ASN A 128 25.02 -6.38 -16.76
N THR A 129 25.47 -6.22 -18.00
CA THR A 129 26.88 -5.96 -18.29
C THR A 129 27.14 -4.47 -18.12
N ILE A 130 28.12 -4.12 -17.30
CA ILE A 130 28.46 -2.74 -16.99
C ILE A 130 29.94 -2.52 -17.31
N GLU A 131 30.21 -1.62 -18.24
CA GLU A 131 31.54 -1.15 -18.60
C GLU A 131 31.83 0.13 -17.79
N VAL A 132 32.99 0.16 -17.13
CA VAL A 132 33.43 1.27 -16.27
C VAL A 132 34.75 1.80 -16.80
N TRP A 133 34.76 3.07 -17.23
CA TRP A 133 35.95 3.75 -17.69
C TRP A 133 36.48 4.69 -16.60
N TYR A 134 37.72 4.45 -16.17
CA TYR A 134 38.32 5.14 -15.02
C TYR A 134 39.74 5.65 -15.32
N THR A 135 40.12 6.76 -14.70
CA THR A 135 41.46 7.36 -14.81
C THR A 135 42.20 7.34 -13.47
N ASN A 136 43.54 7.24 -13.53
CA ASN A 136 44.44 7.40 -12.39
C ASN A 136 45.27 8.70 -12.47
N ASP A 137 44.93 9.56 -13.42
CA ASP A 137 45.65 10.81 -13.67
C ASP A 137 45.34 11.86 -12.58
N LEU A 138 44.13 11.84 -12.03
CA LEU A 138 43.67 12.75 -10.96
C LEU A 138 44.27 12.48 -9.56
N LYS A 139 44.90 11.31 -9.38
CA LYS A 139 45.51 10.87 -8.09
C LYS A 139 44.54 10.76 -6.92
N ILE A 140 43.23 10.70 -7.20
CA ILE A 140 42.16 10.43 -6.25
C ILE A 140 41.18 9.42 -6.87
N ASN A 141 40.43 8.71 -6.04
CA ASN A 141 39.38 7.79 -6.48
C ASN A 141 38.01 8.45 -6.31
N GLY A 142 37.10 8.21 -7.24
CA GLY A 142 35.77 8.82 -7.23
C GLY A 142 34.95 8.35 -8.42
N GLY A 143 33.74 8.87 -8.56
CA GLY A 143 32.85 8.45 -9.65
C GLY A 143 31.39 8.84 -9.43
N PRO A 144 30.54 8.69 -10.46
CA PRO A 144 29.13 9.09 -10.42
C PRO A 144 28.24 8.14 -9.61
N SER A 145 28.78 7.02 -9.09
CA SER A 145 28.08 6.05 -8.26
C SER A 145 29.05 5.30 -7.35
N VAL A 146 28.56 4.38 -6.53
CA VAL A 146 29.41 3.48 -5.72
C VAL A 146 30.27 2.52 -6.56
N LEU A 147 29.96 2.34 -7.85
CA LEU A 147 30.62 1.39 -8.72
C LEU A 147 32.02 1.89 -9.16
N GLY A 148 33.03 1.03 -9.05
CA GLY A 148 34.38 1.30 -9.56
C GLY A 148 35.23 2.20 -8.67
N GLN A 149 34.77 2.47 -7.44
CA GLN A 149 35.42 3.39 -6.48
C GLN A 149 36.81 2.94 -5.98
N ASN A 150 37.21 1.71 -6.29
CA ASN A 150 38.55 1.15 -6.03
C ASN A 150 39.46 1.11 -7.27
N LEU A 151 38.96 1.45 -8.47
CA LEU A 151 39.74 1.36 -9.70
C LEU A 151 40.55 2.64 -9.96
N GLY A 152 39.99 3.79 -9.60
CA GLY A 152 40.49 5.13 -9.88
C GLY A 152 39.34 6.13 -9.84
N PHE A 153 39.46 7.23 -10.57
CA PHE A 153 38.36 8.15 -10.80
C PHE A 153 37.54 7.71 -12.02
N VAL A 154 36.32 7.22 -11.81
CA VAL A 154 35.40 6.79 -12.86
C VAL A 154 34.87 8.02 -13.61
N LEU A 155 35.13 8.09 -14.91
CA LEU A 155 34.63 9.16 -15.77
C LEU A 155 33.45 8.71 -16.63
N GLU A 156 33.24 7.41 -16.78
CA GLU A 156 32.09 6.92 -17.53
C GLU A 156 31.64 5.53 -17.06
N ILE A 157 30.33 5.31 -17.04
CA ILE A 157 29.70 4.03 -16.80
C ILE A 157 28.71 3.77 -17.93
N GLU A 158 28.86 2.64 -18.62
CA GLU A 158 27.97 2.19 -19.68
C GLU A 158 27.31 0.87 -19.28
N ARG A 159 25.98 0.83 -19.24
CA ARG A 159 25.19 -0.36 -18.92
C ARG A 159 24.52 -0.88 -20.18
N ASN A 160 24.74 -2.16 -20.50
CA ASN A 160 24.15 -2.89 -21.63
C ASN A 160 24.24 -2.16 -22.99
N LYS A 161 25.23 -1.28 -23.17
CA LYS A 161 25.42 -0.44 -24.37
C LYS A 161 24.23 0.45 -24.74
N ASN A 162 23.34 0.72 -23.78
CA ASN A 162 22.16 1.53 -24.01
C ASN A 162 21.99 2.65 -22.99
N SER A 163 22.54 2.54 -21.80
CA SER A 163 22.51 3.59 -20.77
C SER A 163 23.93 4.02 -20.44
N LEU A 164 24.21 5.30 -20.56
CA LEU A 164 25.56 5.86 -20.42
C LEU A 164 25.52 7.05 -19.47
N ILE A 165 26.40 7.06 -18.48
CA ILE A 165 26.70 8.21 -17.62
C ILE A 165 28.14 8.59 -17.89
N THR A 166 28.41 9.78 -18.43
CA THR A 166 29.76 10.21 -18.82
C THR A 166 30.07 11.60 -18.28
N ALA A 167 31.31 11.83 -17.85
CA ALA A 167 31.75 13.10 -17.30
C ALA A 167 31.74 14.19 -18.38
N SER A 168 31.06 15.30 -18.11
CA SER A 168 30.94 16.45 -19.00
C SER A 168 31.83 17.63 -18.60
N SER A 169 32.23 17.72 -17.33
CA SER A 169 33.23 18.70 -16.88
C SER A 169 33.95 18.25 -15.61
N ILE A 170 35.21 18.70 -15.45
CA ILE A 170 36.03 18.50 -14.25
C ILE A 170 36.66 19.84 -13.89
N LYS A 171 36.46 20.31 -12.65
CA LYS A 171 36.96 21.61 -12.17
C LYS A 171 37.59 21.46 -10.80
N LYS A 172 38.63 22.25 -10.52
CA LYS A 172 39.20 22.39 -9.17
C LYS A 172 38.38 23.38 -8.37
N VAL A 173 37.99 23.02 -7.15
CA VAL A 173 37.22 23.88 -6.24
C VAL A 173 37.94 23.99 -4.89
N LYS A 174 37.77 25.12 -4.19
CA LYS A 174 38.41 25.38 -2.90
C LYS A 174 37.63 24.84 -1.70
N LYS A 175 36.30 24.84 -1.81
CA LYS A 175 35.37 24.39 -0.77
C LYS A 175 34.08 23.91 -1.45
N THR A 176 33.42 22.93 -0.85
CA THR A 176 32.10 22.43 -1.25
C THR A 176 31.01 23.04 -0.35
N GLU A 177 29.76 23.02 -0.81
CA GLU A 177 28.62 23.52 -0.03
C GLU A 177 27.97 22.41 0.82
N ILE A 178 28.67 21.29 1.03
CA ILE A 178 28.07 20.08 1.63
C ILE A 178 27.59 20.30 3.07
N ASP A 179 28.33 21.05 3.89
CA ASP A 179 27.96 21.37 5.27
C ASP A 179 26.65 22.17 5.36
N ALA A 180 26.34 22.94 4.32
CA ALA A 180 25.09 23.70 4.24
C ALA A 180 23.90 22.80 3.86
N ILE A 181 24.15 21.70 3.14
CA ILE A 181 23.13 20.75 2.68
C ILE A 181 22.83 19.71 3.77
N ILE A 182 23.87 19.04 4.29
CA ILE A 182 23.74 18.07 5.38
C ILE A 182 23.79 18.82 6.72
N LYS A 183 22.73 19.57 7.00
CA LYS A 183 22.60 20.37 8.23
C LYS A 183 21.58 19.77 9.18
N GLY A 184 21.93 19.70 10.47
CA GLY A 184 21.03 19.27 11.54
C GLY A 184 21.36 17.88 12.08
N SER A 185 20.44 17.33 12.87
CA SER A 185 20.60 15.98 13.43
C SER A 185 20.37 14.93 12.35
N VAL A 186 21.30 13.98 12.21
CA VAL A 186 21.18 12.83 11.31
C VAL A 186 20.95 11.58 12.16
N GLN A 187 19.82 10.93 11.96
CA GLN A 187 19.52 9.69 12.65
C GLN A 187 20.15 8.51 11.89
N SER A 188 21.05 7.77 12.54
CA SER A 188 21.63 6.55 11.96
C SER A 188 20.71 5.35 12.14
N THR A 189 20.66 4.48 11.13
CA THR A 189 19.92 3.21 11.13
C THR A 189 20.64 2.17 10.27
N ASP A 190 20.28 0.89 10.43
CA ASP A 190 20.79 -0.17 9.57
C ASP A 190 20.27 -0.04 8.13
N LEU A 191 20.86 -0.79 7.20
CA LEU A 191 20.54 -0.67 5.77
C LEU A 191 19.07 -1.01 5.44
N LEU A 192 18.45 -1.92 6.18
CA LEU A 192 17.03 -2.27 5.97
C LEU A 192 16.13 -1.17 6.53
N GLY A 193 16.43 -0.68 7.74
CA GLY A 193 15.75 0.47 8.33
C GLY A 193 15.82 1.71 7.45
N TYR A 194 16.99 1.98 6.85
CA TYR A 194 17.17 3.09 5.92
C TYR A 194 16.25 2.99 4.70
N LYS A 195 16.23 1.82 4.06
CA LYS A 195 15.38 1.58 2.88
C LYS A 195 13.90 1.66 3.21
N ASP A 196 13.48 1.14 4.36
CA ASP A 196 12.09 1.17 4.82
C ASP A 196 11.60 2.60 5.09
N LEU A 197 12.37 3.38 5.85
CA LEU A 197 12.04 4.77 6.17
C LEU A 197 12.03 5.66 4.92
N LEU A 198 13.02 5.49 4.03
CA LEU A 198 13.05 6.17 2.74
C LEU A 198 11.82 5.82 1.90
N TRP A 199 11.46 4.54 1.78
CA TRP A 199 10.28 4.11 1.04
C TRP A 199 8.99 4.68 1.63
N LYS A 200 8.79 4.58 2.95
CA LYS A 200 7.61 5.11 3.66
C LYS A 200 7.46 6.63 3.53
N SER A 201 8.55 7.37 3.35
CA SER A 201 8.48 8.83 3.15
C SER A 201 7.87 9.24 1.79
N ARG A 202 7.75 8.30 0.83
CA ARG A 202 7.22 8.57 -0.52
C ARG A 202 5.69 8.65 -0.58
N PHE A 203 4.99 8.21 0.46
CA PHE A 203 3.53 8.17 0.52
C PHE A 203 3.03 8.53 1.92
N THR A 204 1.74 8.86 2.02
CA THR A 204 1.10 9.12 3.32
C THR A 204 0.52 7.82 3.86
N THR A 205 0.74 7.54 5.14
CA THR A 205 0.10 6.42 5.85
C THR A 205 -0.80 6.96 6.96
N LEU A 206 -2.08 6.61 6.91
CA LEU A 206 -3.05 6.84 7.97
C LEU A 206 -3.20 5.55 8.77
N LYS A 207 -2.57 5.50 9.95
CA LYS A 207 -2.69 4.35 10.87
C LYS A 207 -4.06 4.34 11.55
N VAL A 208 -4.89 3.38 11.21
CA VAL A 208 -6.24 3.25 11.79
C VAL A 208 -6.19 2.39 13.05
N PHE A 209 -5.83 1.12 12.91
CA PHE A 209 -5.74 0.15 14.01
C PHE A 209 -4.38 -0.52 14.04
N ASP A 210 -3.89 -0.83 15.24
CA ASP A 210 -2.63 -1.55 15.43
C ASP A 210 -2.84 -2.71 16.41
N ASN A 211 -2.83 -3.94 15.89
CA ASN A 211 -3.05 -5.17 16.65
C ASN A 211 -4.32 -5.15 17.53
N GLU A 212 -5.38 -4.52 17.03
CA GLU A 212 -6.66 -4.40 17.73
C GLU A 212 -7.44 -5.71 17.72
N THR A 213 -8.07 -6.02 18.85
CA THR A 213 -8.92 -7.22 19.00
C THR A 213 -10.34 -6.96 18.49
N ILE A 214 -10.81 -7.84 17.62
CA ILE A 214 -12.22 -7.99 17.21
C ILE A 214 -12.70 -9.36 17.70
N ASN A 215 -13.66 -9.39 18.62
CA ASN A 215 -14.11 -10.61 19.31
C ASN A 215 -15.59 -10.51 19.72
N PHE A 216 -16.10 -11.53 20.39
CA PHE A 216 -17.42 -11.50 21.02
C PHE A 216 -17.30 -11.74 22.52
N SER A 217 -17.46 -10.69 23.32
CA SER A 217 -17.34 -10.75 24.78
C SER A 217 -18.13 -9.63 25.45
N ASP A 218 -18.84 -9.95 26.52
CA ASP A 218 -19.53 -8.95 27.37
C ASP A 218 -18.53 -8.02 28.08
N GLU A 219 -17.26 -8.41 28.17
CA GLU A 219 -16.17 -7.60 28.70
C GLU A 219 -15.62 -6.60 27.66
N SER A 220 -16.06 -6.69 26.40
CA SER A 220 -15.58 -5.81 25.33
C SER A 220 -16.05 -4.38 25.56
N LYS A 221 -15.10 -3.45 25.61
CA LYS A 221 -15.34 -2.04 25.90
C LYS A 221 -14.59 -1.12 24.96
N SER A 222 -15.18 0.04 24.71
CA SER A 222 -14.54 1.14 24.00
C SER A 222 -13.35 1.68 24.81
N SER A 223 -12.33 2.15 24.11
CA SER A 223 -11.25 2.96 24.66
C SER A 223 -11.42 4.42 24.20
N GLU A 224 -10.54 5.32 24.66
CA GLU A 224 -10.54 6.71 24.23
C GLU A 224 -10.40 6.86 22.70
N ASN A 225 -9.63 5.98 22.06
CA ASN A 225 -9.28 6.09 20.64
C ASN A 225 -10.04 5.10 19.74
N VAL A 226 -10.63 4.05 20.30
CA VAL A 226 -11.32 3.00 19.53
C VAL A 226 -12.67 2.71 20.18
N LYS A 227 -13.76 2.99 19.46
CA LYS A 227 -15.09 2.57 19.87
C LYS A 227 -15.30 1.10 19.49
N LYS A 228 -15.95 0.35 20.39
CA LYS A 228 -16.35 -1.04 20.16
C LYS A 228 -17.87 -1.16 20.27
N PHE A 229 -18.47 -1.91 19.36
CA PHE A 229 -19.91 -2.19 19.33
C PHE A 229 -20.15 -3.69 19.14
N ALA A 230 -21.39 -4.13 19.31
CA ALA A 230 -21.82 -5.51 19.07
C ALA A 230 -20.91 -6.54 19.80
N ASN A 231 -20.72 -6.31 21.10
CA ASN A 231 -19.86 -7.09 22.00
C ASN A 231 -18.41 -7.28 21.51
N GLY A 232 -17.91 -6.35 20.68
CA GLY A 232 -16.52 -6.33 20.21
C GLY A 232 -16.32 -6.74 18.75
N THR A 233 -17.37 -7.15 18.05
CA THR A 233 -17.28 -7.61 16.65
C THR A 233 -17.11 -6.45 15.67
N ILE A 234 -17.39 -5.22 16.12
CA ILE A 234 -17.19 -3.98 15.36
C ILE A 234 -16.24 -3.09 16.14
N ILE A 235 -15.18 -2.60 15.48
CA ILE A 235 -14.30 -1.55 15.99
C ILE A 235 -14.35 -0.33 15.07
N LEU A 236 -14.28 0.87 15.65
CA LEU A 236 -14.47 2.13 14.92
C LEU A 236 -13.51 3.20 15.45
N LYS A 237 -12.89 3.96 14.55
CA LYS A 237 -12.02 5.10 14.88
C LYS A 237 -12.30 6.25 13.93
N LYS A 238 -12.22 7.47 14.45
CA LYS A 238 -12.36 8.68 13.64
C LYS A 238 -11.03 8.99 12.95
N ILE A 239 -11.05 9.14 11.63
CA ILE A 239 -9.86 9.37 10.79
C ILE A 239 -10.07 10.64 9.98
N LYS A 240 -9.11 11.55 10.04
CA LYS A 240 -9.06 12.74 9.20
C LYS A 240 -8.22 12.47 7.96
N PHE A 241 -8.86 12.48 6.81
CA PHE A 241 -8.20 12.34 5.51
C PHE A 241 -7.62 13.69 5.07
N PRO A 242 -6.41 13.72 4.51
CA PRO A 242 -5.86 14.93 3.89
C PRO A 242 -6.59 15.24 2.57
N ALA A 243 -6.22 16.34 1.93
CA ALA A 243 -6.56 16.55 0.53
C ALA A 243 -5.90 15.47 -0.33
N ILE A 244 -6.68 14.84 -1.21
CA ILE A 244 -6.24 13.79 -2.12
C ILE A 244 -6.46 14.25 -3.56
N ARG A 245 -5.38 14.30 -4.35
CA ARG A 245 -5.39 14.82 -5.73
C ARG A 245 -5.88 13.76 -6.72
N GLU A 246 -6.20 14.19 -7.95
CA GLU A 246 -6.73 13.28 -8.98
C GLU A 246 -5.77 12.16 -9.38
N GLY A 247 -4.46 12.43 -9.44
CA GLY A 247 -3.45 11.44 -9.78
C GLY A 247 -3.10 10.46 -8.66
N GLU A 248 -3.56 10.67 -7.43
CA GLU A 248 -3.13 9.85 -6.27
C GLU A 248 -3.96 8.56 -6.14
N ASN A 249 -3.28 7.44 -5.85
CA ASN A 249 -3.94 6.19 -5.49
C ASN A 249 -4.16 6.09 -3.99
N ILE A 250 -5.26 5.44 -3.59
CA ILE A 250 -5.59 5.13 -2.20
C ILE A 250 -5.70 3.62 -2.05
N PHE A 251 -5.01 3.05 -1.07
CA PHE A 251 -5.14 1.64 -0.71
C PHE A 251 -5.52 1.48 0.75
N VAL A 252 -6.41 0.53 1.02
CA VAL A 252 -6.66 0.02 2.38
C VAL A 252 -5.94 -1.31 2.55
N GLU A 253 -5.29 -1.51 3.70
CA GLU A 253 -4.54 -2.73 4.03
C GLU A 253 -4.94 -3.24 5.41
N VAL A 254 -5.33 -4.51 5.51
CA VAL A 254 -5.58 -5.24 6.76
C VAL A 254 -4.58 -6.38 6.89
N LYS A 255 -3.98 -6.53 8.06
CA LYS A 255 -3.29 -7.76 8.48
C LYS A 255 -4.12 -8.41 9.55
N GLN A 256 -4.52 -9.66 9.35
CA GLN A 256 -5.41 -10.38 10.27
C GLN A 256 -4.80 -11.70 10.76
N GLN A 257 -5.02 -12.00 12.03
CA GLN A 257 -4.67 -13.27 12.66
C GLN A 257 -5.85 -13.77 13.50
N SER A 258 -6.05 -15.08 13.60
CA SER A 258 -6.93 -15.62 14.64
C SER A 258 -6.25 -15.44 16.00
N ASN A 259 -7.06 -15.14 17.01
CA ASN A 259 -6.66 -15.11 18.41
C ASN A 259 -7.52 -16.06 19.27
N GLY A 260 -8.34 -16.90 18.62
CA GLY A 260 -9.20 -17.89 19.26
C GLY A 260 -10.19 -18.52 18.27
N ASP A 261 -10.70 -17.73 17.32
CA ASP A 261 -11.71 -18.19 16.37
C ASP A 261 -11.14 -19.12 15.28
N ALA A 262 -11.74 -20.30 15.11
CA ALA A 262 -11.31 -21.30 14.14
C ALA A 262 -11.94 -21.14 12.75
N TYR A 263 -13.01 -20.34 12.63
CA TYR A 263 -13.88 -20.31 11.45
C TYR A 263 -13.47 -19.24 10.42
N ASP A 264 -14.00 -19.39 9.21
CA ASP A 264 -13.92 -18.46 8.09
C ASP A 264 -15.03 -17.40 8.16
N ARG A 265 -14.75 -16.30 8.82
CA ARG A 265 -15.71 -15.24 9.11
C ARG A 265 -15.80 -14.23 7.98
N THR A 266 -17.01 -13.72 7.77
CA THR A 266 -17.22 -12.51 6.95
C THR A 266 -16.59 -11.31 7.66
N GLY A 267 -15.77 -10.57 6.94
CA GLY A 267 -15.16 -9.32 7.41
C GLY A 267 -15.35 -8.18 6.42
N THR A 268 -15.40 -6.95 6.94
CA THR A 268 -15.42 -5.76 6.09
C THR A 268 -14.68 -4.60 6.75
N VAL A 269 -13.97 -3.82 5.93
CA VAL A 269 -13.51 -2.48 6.28
C VAL A 269 -14.47 -1.50 5.64
N PHE A 270 -14.98 -0.56 6.41
CA PHE A 270 -16.01 0.38 5.97
C PHE A 270 -15.77 1.78 6.52
N PHE A 271 -16.44 2.76 5.93
CA PHE A 271 -16.64 4.07 6.54
C PHE A 271 -18.11 4.44 6.57
N ILE A 272 -18.45 5.35 7.47
CA ILE A 272 -19.82 5.83 7.66
C ILE A 272 -19.96 7.20 7.01
N PRO A 273 -20.73 7.34 5.91
CA PRO A 273 -21.11 8.63 5.37
C PRO A 273 -21.88 9.46 6.41
N GLN A 274 -21.54 10.75 6.50
CA GLN A 274 -22.14 11.71 7.46
C GLN A 274 -22.68 12.95 6.75
N ASP A 275 -23.02 12.81 5.46
CA ASP A 275 -23.55 13.87 4.60
C ASP A 275 -25.06 14.10 4.75
N LYS A 276 -25.74 13.28 5.55
CA LYS A 276 -27.18 13.34 5.81
C LYS A 276 -27.49 13.40 7.31
N THR A 277 -28.76 13.65 7.64
CA THR A 277 -29.23 13.86 9.02
C THR A 277 -29.15 12.62 9.90
N SER A 278 -29.22 11.42 9.31
CA SER A 278 -28.95 10.15 9.99
C SER A 278 -27.86 9.36 9.29
N SER A 279 -27.13 8.56 10.06
CA SER A 279 -26.04 7.73 9.56
C SER A 279 -26.04 6.34 10.20
N PHE A 280 -25.25 5.42 9.66
CA PHE A 280 -25.07 4.08 10.25
C PHE A 280 -24.57 4.14 11.71
N PHE A 281 -23.91 5.25 12.08
CA PHE A 281 -23.45 5.49 13.45
C PHE A 281 -24.60 5.65 14.45
N ASP A 282 -25.75 6.20 14.03
CA ASP A 282 -26.95 6.24 14.88
C ASP A 282 -27.41 4.83 15.25
N GLY A 283 -27.38 3.91 14.27
CA GLY A 283 -27.67 2.50 14.50
C GLY A 283 -26.73 1.87 15.52
N LEU A 284 -25.43 2.15 15.40
CA LEU A 284 -24.43 1.65 16.35
C LEU A 284 -24.66 2.16 17.78
N GLU A 285 -25.01 3.43 17.96
CA GLU A 285 -25.18 4.02 19.30
C GLU A 285 -26.58 3.77 19.91
N LYS A 286 -27.63 3.74 19.09
CA LYS A 286 -29.03 3.74 19.54
C LYS A 286 -29.77 2.44 19.21
N GLY A 287 -29.15 1.53 18.46
CA GLY A 287 -29.70 0.23 18.06
C GLY A 287 -30.16 0.19 16.60
N ALA A 288 -30.08 -1.00 15.98
CA ALA A 288 -30.31 -1.20 14.55
C ALA A 288 -31.69 -0.69 14.06
N LYS A 289 -32.73 -0.81 14.89
CA LYS A 289 -34.10 -0.38 14.56
C LYS A 289 -34.28 1.13 14.40
N THR A 290 -33.27 1.93 14.78
CA THR A 290 -33.28 3.37 14.52
C THR A 290 -32.91 3.71 13.07
N LEU A 291 -32.30 2.76 12.36
CA LEU A 291 -31.99 2.90 10.95
C LEU A 291 -33.26 2.73 10.10
N PRO A 292 -33.31 3.27 8.87
CA PRO A 292 -34.48 3.13 8.01
C PRO A 292 -34.86 1.68 7.75
N LEU A 293 -36.15 1.38 7.88
CA LEU A 293 -36.72 0.07 7.55
C LEU A 293 -36.80 -0.14 6.03
N TYR A 294 -36.39 -1.33 5.59
CA TYR A 294 -36.63 -1.89 4.28
C TYR A 294 -37.49 -3.14 4.41
N ASP A 295 -38.56 -3.20 3.63
CA ASP A 295 -39.48 -4.34 3.53
C ASP A 295 -39.80 -4.59 2.04
N ASN A 296 -39.71 -5.86 1.65
CA ASN A 296 -39.99 -6.30 0.30
C ASN A 296 -41.17 -7.26 0.18
N GLY A 297 -41.93 -7.47 1.25
CA GLY A 297 -43.08 -8.35 1.31
C GLY A 297 -42.76 -9.81 1.62
N ASN A 298 -41.54 -10.13 2.06
CA ASN A 298 -41.19 -11.48 2.50
C ASN A 298 -41.53 -11.77 3.98
N GLY A 299 -42.05 -10.77 4.70
CA GLY A 299 -42.43 -10.89 6.11
C GLY A 299 -41.28 -10.65 7.10
N LYS A 300 -40.08 -10.30 6.64
CA LYS A 300 -38.95 -9.86 7.46
C LYS A 300 -38.70 -8.36 7.31
N GLN A 301 -38.00 -7.81 8.29
CA GLN A 301 -37.67 -6.39 8.36
C GLN A 301 -36.15 -6.22 8.31
N TYR A 302 -35.67 -5.33 7.44
CA TYR A 302 -34.24 -5.09 7.26
C TYR A 302 -33.92 -3.63 7.54
N TYR A 303 -32.95 -3.36 8.40
CA TYR A 303 -32.69 -2.00 8.86
C TYR A 303 -31.39 -1.44 8.29
N GLY A 304 -31.44 -0.22 7.76
CA GLY A 304 -30.28 0.51 7.27
C GLY A 304 -29.66 -0.02 5.98
N VAL A 305 -30.37 -0.88 5.24
CA VAL A 305 -29.82 -1.57 4.06
C VAL A 305 -29.94 -0.78 2.75
N THR A 306 -30.81 0.23 2.69
CA THR A 306 -31.01 1.10 1.52
C THR A 306 -30.83 2.56 1.89
N ALA A 307 -30.36 3.37 0.94
CA ALA A 307 -30.32 4.81 1.08
C ALA A 307 -31.73 5.40 1.07
N THR A 308 -31.93 6.47 1.85
CA THR A 308 -33.15 7.28 1.83
C THR A 308 -32.78 8.75 1.62
N GLU A 309 -33.74 9.65 1.61
CA GLU A 309 -33.46 11.10 1.61
C GLU A 309 -32.55 11.52 2.77
N ASN A 310 -32.72 10.89 3.94
CA ASN A 310 -32.10 11.28 5.21
C ASN A 310 -31.00 10.33 5.70
N TYR A 311 -30.75 9.22 5.00
CA TYR A 311 -29.78 8.22 5.41
C TYR A 311 -28.95 7.69 4.23
N SER A 312 -27.69 7.41 4.50
CA SER A 312 -26.76 6.75 3.59
C SER A 312 -26.21 5.50 4.27
N PRO A 313 -26.27 4.31 3.64
CA PRO A 313 -25.69 3.10 4.20
C PRO A 313 -24.17 3.21 4.29
N ALA A 314 -23.57 2.44 5.21
CA ALA A 314 -22.11 2.34 5.33
C ALA A 314 -21.49 1.86 4.00
N ILE A 315 -20.37 2.48 3.61
CA ILE A 315 -19.66 2.14 2.38
C ILE A 315 -18.52 1.18 2.73
N GLU A 316 -18.53 -0.01 2.12
CA GLU A 316 -17.43 -0.95 2.23
C GLU A 316 -16.24 -0.49 1.38
N MET A 317 -15.11 -0.25 2.03
CA MET A 317 -13.82 -0.10 1.36
C MET A 317 -13.36 -1.46 0.84
N MET A 318 -13.44 -2.49 1.67
CA MET A 318 -12.95 -3.83 1.36
C MET A 318 -13.73 -4.90 2.11
N ARG A 319 -14.32 -5.85 1.38
CA ARG A 319 -14.87 -7.07 1.95
C ARG A 319 -13.83 -8.20 1.88
N PHE A 320 -13.65 -8.90 2.98
CA PHE A 320 -12.70 -10.01 3.08
C PHE A 320 -13.29 -11.15 3.90
N PHE A 321 -12.67 -12.32 3.83
CA PHE A 321 -13.05 -13.49 4.60
C PHE A 321 -11.84 -13.98 5.37
N THR A 322 -11.99 -14.19 6.68
CA THR A 322 -10.88 -14.72 7.47
C THR A 322 -10.53 -16.12 7.01
N ALA A 323 -9.26 -16.48 7.10
CA ALA A 323 -8.87 -17.87 6.95
C ALA A 323 -9.25 -18.66 8.23
N PHE A 324 -9.43 -19.97 8.10
CA PHE A 324 -9.74 -20.86 9.22
C PHE A 324 -8.58 -20.91 10.23
N GLY A 325 -8.67 -20.14 11.32
CA GLY A 325 -7.80 -20.28 12.49
C GLY A 325 -6.33 -19.90 12.30
N ILE A 326 -5.98 -19.12 11.27
CA ILE A 326 -4.59 -18.75 10.98
C ILE A 326 -3.85 -18.18 12.21
N GLN A 327 -2.56 -18.50 12.37
CA GLN A 327 -1.72 -18.22 13.54
C GLN A 327 -2.10 -19.08 14.77
N LYS A 328 -3.32 -18.89 15.30
CA LYS A 328 -3.74 -19.53 16.56
C LYS A 328 -3.77 -21.06 16.47
N PHE A 329 -4.17 -21.58 15.31
CA PHE A 329 -4.31 -23.01 15.07
C PHE A 329 -3.14 -23.63 14.29
N ASN A 330 -2.03 -22.90 14.11
CA ASN A 330 -0.84 -23.44 13.44
C ASN A 330 -0.18 -24.62 14.20
N HIS A 331 -0.65 -24.95 15.40
CA HIS A 331 -0.30 -26.18 16.12
C HIS A 331 -0.88 -27.45 15.47
N ILE A 332 -1.89 -27.34 14.60
CA ILE A 332 -2.39 -28.44 13.78
C ILE A 332 -1.29 -28.84 12.81
N GLN A 333 -0.85 -30.09 12.80
CA GLN A 333 0.23 -30.54 11.91
C GLN A 333 -0.32 -31.41 10.79
N LEU A 334 0.01 -31.04 9.54
CA LEU A 334 -0.22 -31.86 8.35
C LEU A 334 1.09 -31.93 7.55
N LYS A 335 1.53 -33.14 7.20
CA LYS A 335 2.81 -33.35 6.50
C LYS A 335 2.86 -32.51 5.21
N GLY A 336 3.93 -31.71 5.07
CA GLY A 336 4.15 -30.85 3.90
C GLY A 336 3.31 -29.57 3.87
N LYS A 337 2.65 -29.19 4.97
CA LYS A 337 1.92 -27.93 5.09
C LYS A 337 2.57 -27.04 6.15
N ASP A 338 3.30 -26.03 5.69
CA ASP A 338 3.84 -24.96 6.52
C ASP A 338 2.86 -23.79 6.53
N TRP A 339 2.14 -23.64 7.64
CA TRP A 339 1.06 -22.66 7.75
C TRP A 339 1.57 -21.23 7.76
N GLN A 340 0.87 -20.37 7.02
CA GLN A 340 1.04 -18.93 7.11
C GLN A 340 0.62 -18.44 8.51
N THR A 341 1.22 -17.34 8.94
CA THR A 341 0.98 -16.76 10.27
C THR A 341 0.13 -15.50 10.21
N VAL A 342 -0.14 -14.95 9.03
CA VAL A 342 -0.94 -13.74 8.84
C VAL A 342 -1.68 -13.81 7.52
N SER A 343 -2.92 -13.34 7.50
CA SER A 343 -3.66 -13.09 6.27
C SER A 343 -3.58 -11.61 5.92
N PRO A 344 -2.79 -11.22 4.90
CA PRO A 344 -2.76 -9.85 4.39
C PRO A 344 -3.88 -9.64 3.37
N TYR A 345 -4.63 -8.57 3.54
CA TYR A 345 -5.64 -8.10 2.59
C TYR A 345 -5.27 -6.67 2.20
N ARG A 346 -5.24 -6.37 0.90
CA ARG A 346 -4.97 -5.03 0.42
C ARG A 346 -5.80 -4.75 -0.82
N GLN A 347 -6.50 -3.63 -0.85
CA GLN A 347 -7.38 -3.25 -1.95
C GLN A 347 -7.18 -1.78 -2.35
N ASP A 348 -7.12 -1.54 -3.66
CA ASP A 348 -7.23 -0.20 -4.22
C ASP A 348 -8.67 0.30 -4.04
N ILE A 349 -8.82 1.49 -3.47
CA ILE A 349 -10.09 2.17 -3.20
C ILE A 349 -10.10 3.59 -3.77
N THR A 350 -9.26 3.87 -4.75
CA THR A 350 -9.07 5.20 -5.35
C THR A 350 -10.39 5.77 -5.90
N GLU A 351 -11.30 4.94 -6.39
CA GLU A 351 -12.62 5.34 -6.85
C GLU A 351 -13.49 5.99 -5.75
N LEU A 352 -13.19 5.71 -4.47
CA LEU A 352 -13.92 6.27 -3.33
C LEU A 352 -13.38 7.64 -2.90
N LYS A 353 -12.30 8.15 -3.53
CA LYS A 353 -11.65 9.44 -3.23
C LYS A 353 -12.64 10.60 -3.00
N PRO A 354 -13.68 10.83 -3.83
CA PRO A 354 -14.61 11.94 -3.60
C PRO A 354 -15.37 11.86 -2.26
N SER A 355 -15.53 10.66 -1.72
CA SER A 355 -16.12 10.43 -0.40
C SER A 355 -15.13 10.52 0.74
N LEU A 356 -13.82 10.57 0.49
CA LEU A 356 -12.76 10.51 1.50
C LEU A 356 -12.00 11.83 1.65
N SER A 357 -11.62 12.46 0.54
CA SER A 357 -10.73 13.65 0.53
C SER A 357 -11.26 14.77 1.43
N GLU A 358 -10.38 15.30 2.28
CA GLU A 358 -10.64 16.43 3.20
C GLU A 358 -11.78 16.21 4.21
N LYS A 359 -12.17 14.96 4.45
CA LYS A 359 -13.21 14.61 5.43
C LYS A 359 -12.63 13.97 6.68
N GLU A 360 -13.34 14.18 7.79
CA GLU A 360 -13.15 13.43 9.01
C GLU A 360 -14.28 12.41 9.15
N LEU A 361 -13.96 11.12 9.06
CA LEU A 361 -14.93 10.04 8.95
C LEU A 361 -14.70 8.97 10.01
N TRP A 362 -15.78 8.31 10.43
CA TRP A 362 -15.67 7.06 11.16
C TRP A 362 -15.26 5.95 10.19
N VAL A 363 -14.09 5.37 10.41
CA VAL A 363 -13.57 4.20 9.70
C VAL A 363 -13.61 3.01 10.65
N GLY A 364 -14.14 1.89 10.17
CA GLY A 364 -14.37 0.70 10.98
C GLY A 364 -13.92 -0.58 10.32
N ALA A 365 -13.76 -1.60 11.16
CA ALA A 365 -13.62 -2.98 10.76
C ALA A 365 -14.64 -3.83 11.52
N PHE A 366 -15.22 -4.80 10.81
CA PHE A 366 -16.11 -5.80 11.35
C PHE A 366 -15.62 -7.19 10.99
N ILE A 367 -15.71 -8.12 11.94
CA ILE A 367 -15.57 -9.57 11.70
C ILE A 367 -16.67 -10.26 12.51
N GLY A 368 -17.65 -10.84 11.84
CA GLY A 368 -18.79 -11.51 12.48
C GLY A 368 -18.35 -12.81 13.15
N ASN A 369 -18.24 -12.81 14.47
CA ASN A 369 -17.80 -13.96 15.24
C ASN A 369 -18.49 -14.06 16.60
N TYR A 370 -18.37 -15.24 17.23
CA TYR A 370 -18.90 -15.54 18.56
C TYR A 370 -17.80 -16.02 19.53
N ASP A 371 -16.52 -15.83 19.18
CA ASP A 371 -15.39 -16.32 19.97
C ASP A 371 -14.87 -15.24 20.94
N LYS A 372 -14.59 -15.62 22.18
CA LYS A 372 -14.07 -14.69 23.20
C LYS A 372 -12.67 -14.17 22.86
N GLY A 373 -11.82 -14.98 22.22
CA GLY A 373 -10.49 -14.58 21.77
C GLY A 373 -10.51 -13.82 20.45
N GLY A 374 -11.40 -14.21 19.54
CA GLY A 374 -11.70 -13.58 18.26
C GLY A 374 -10.48 -13.53 17.34
N HIS A 375 -10.22 -12.33 16.83
CA HIS A 375 -9.18 -12.00 15.87
C HIS A 375 -8.37 -10.79 16.32
N LYS A 376 -7.15 -10.67 15.80
CA LYS A 376 -6.35 -9.44 15.88
C LYS A 376 -6.16 -8.86 14.49
N ILE A 377 -6.29 -7.55 14.37
CA ILE A 377 -6.03 -6.84 13.12
C ILE A 377 -5.14 -5.61 13.28
N SER A 378 -4.34 -5.33 12.26
CA SER A 378 -3.81 -3.99 11.99
C SER A 378 -4.42 -3.47 10.69
N LEU A 379 -4.78 -2.18 10.65
CA LEU A 379 -5.42 -1.53 9.52
C LEU A 379 -4.71 -0.21 9.21
N ASP A 380 -4.20 -0.09 7.99
CA ASP A 380 -3.59 1.12 7.46
C ASP A 380 -4.32 1.57 6.18
N ILE A 381 -4.40 2.87 5.97
CA ILE A 381 -4.77 3.45 4.67
C ILE A 381 -3.57 4.21 4.13
N THR A 382 -3.18 3.94 2.88
CA THR A 382 -2.02 4.58 2.24
C THR A 382 -2.44 5.40 1.03
N ILE A 383 -1.89 6.61 0.90
CA ILE A 383 -2.16 7.55 -0.19
C ILE A 383 -0.85 7.81 -0.92
N HIS A 384 -0.80 7.42 -2.18
CA HIS A 384 0.42 7.39 -2.99
C HIS A 384 0.39 8.53 -4.00
N LYS A 385 1.48 9.31 -4.04
CA LYS A 385 1.72 10.31 -5.08
C LYS A 385 2.06 9.60 -6.39
N SER A 386 1.02 9.21 -7.10
CA SER A 386 1.06 8.64 -8.44
C SER A 386 0.51 9.65 -9.45
N ASP A 387 0.54 9.24 -10.72
CA ASP A 387 -0.10 9.95 -11.84
C ASP A 387 -1.16 9.04 -12.46
N GLN A 388 -2.03 8.46 -11.63
CA GLN A 388 -3.06 7.52 -12.10
C GLN A 388 -4.13 8.23 -12.92
N THR A 389 -4.57 7.57 -14.00
CA THR A 389 -5.59 8.10 -14.91
C THR A 389 -6.78 7.16 -15.09
N VAL A 390 -6.92 6.16 -14.22
CA VAL A 390 -7.95 5.10 -14.33
C VAL A 390 -9.25 5.59 -13.70
N TYR A 391 -9.20 5.99 -12.43
CA TYR A 391 -10.37 6.43 -11.67
C TYR A 391 -10.53 7.95 -11.80
N LYS A 392 -11.51 8.37 -12.61
CA LYS A 392 -11.81 9.79 -12.91
C LYS A 392 -13.16 10.26 -12.36
N ASN A 393 -13.87 9.41 -11.62
CA ASN A 393 -15.14 9.80 -11.03
C ASN A 393 -14.91 10.89 -9.98
N ASN A 394 -15.78 11.90 -9.99
CA ASN A 394 -15.77 13.00 -9.02
C ASN A 394 -16.92 12.88 -8.01
N THR A 395 -17.76 11.86 -8.18
CA THR A 395 -18.97 11.63 -7.39
C THR A 395 -19.03 10.18 -6.94
N VAL A 396 -19.51 9.98 -5.70
CA VAL A 396 -19.72 8.69 -5.04
C VAL A 396 -21.05 8.79 -4.27
N ILE A 397 -22.02 7.95 -4.61
CA ILE A 397 -23.37 7.97 -4.02
C ILE A 397 -23.69 6.55 -3.51
N PRO A 398 -23.73 6.31 -2.19
CA PRO A 398 -24.12 5.01 -1.65
C PRO A 398 -25.61 4.74 -1.91
N LEU A 399 -25.94 3.57 -2.45
CA LEU A 399 -27.33 3.18 -2.75
C LEU A 399 -27.83 2.12 -1.78
N PHE A 400 -27.04 1.09 -1.52
CA PHE A 400 -27.42 0.00 -0.63
C PHE A 400 -26.20 -0.72 -0.05
N ASN A 401 -26.40 -1.32 1.12
CA ASN A 401 -25.48 -2.28 1.73
C ASN A 401 -26.29 -3.23 2.62
N THR A 402 -26.43 -4.48 2.19
CA THR A 402 -27.19 -5.48 2.92
C THR A 402 -26.32 -6.26 3.91
N LEU A 403 -24.98 -6.16 3.83
CA LEU A 403 -24.11 -6.78 4.82
C LEU A 403 -24.52 -6.30 6.22
N ASN A 404 -24.95 -7.23 7.05
CA ASN A 404 -25.40 -6.94 8.40
C ASN A 404 -24.19 -6.76 9.32
N ILE A 405 -23.47 -5.64 9.18
CA ILE A 405 -22.33 -5.27 10.02
C ILE A 405 -22.71 -5.31 11.51
N MET A 406 -23.98 -5.06 11.84
CA MET A 406 -24.55 -5.20 13.19
C MET A 406 -25.21 -6.59 13.42
N GLU A 407 -24.66 -7.67 12.86
CA GLU A 407 -25.14 -9.05 13.04
C GLU A 407 -25.35 -9.38 14.53
N MET A 408 -24.33 -9.13 15.35
CA MET A 408 -24.37 -9.33 16.80
C MET A 408 -25.01 -8.15 17.57
N ALA A 409 -25.71 -7.25 16.88
CA ALA A 409 -26.41 -6.09 17.46
C ALA A 409 -27.81 -5.86 16.85
N GLY A 410 -28.44 -6.93 16.34
CA GLY A 410 -29.86 -6.93 15.97
C GLY A 410 -30.16 -6.51 14.53
N GLN A 411 -29.18 -6.51 13.63
CA GLN A 411 -29.42 -6.37 12.20
C GLN A 411 -29.55 -7.76 11.54
N ASP A 412 -30.71 -8.02 10.93
CA ASP A 412 -31.04 -9.30 10.31
C ASP A 412 -30.14 -9.66 9.11
N TYR A 413 -29.94 -10.97 8.89
CA TYR A 413 -29.27 -11.48 7.69
C TYR A 413 -30.05 -11.17 6.42
N SER A 414 -29.32 -10.90 5.34
CA SER A 414 -29.82 -10.52 4.01
C SER A 414 -30.57 -11.64 3.28
N THR A 415 -31.74 -11.96 3.79
CA THR A 415 -32.60 -13.04 3.30
C THR A 415 -33.69 -12.54 2.34
N MET A 416 -33.62 -11.26 1.94
CA MET A 416 -34.65 -10.59 1.14
C MET A 416 -34.77 -11.10 -0.30
N PHE A 417 -33.82 -11.90 -0.78
CA PHE A 417 -33.81 -12.34 -2.18
C PHE A 417 -34.69 -13.57 -2.43
N ASP A 418 -35.42 -14.05 -1.41
CA ASP A 418 -36.44 -15.09 -1.53
C ASP A 418 -37.72 -14.63 -2.24
N LYS A 419 -37.89 -13.31 -2.42
CA LYS A 419 -38.98 -12.70 -3.20
C LYS A 419 -38.45 -12.03 -4.46
N ASP A 420 -39.27 -12.03 -5.51
CA ASP A 420 -38.93 -11.41 -6.79
C ASP A 420 -38.60 -9.91 -6.68
N LYS A 421 -39.21 -9.19 -5.72
CA LYS A 421 -38.86 -7.79 -5.44
C LYS A 421 -37.37 -7.62 -5.07
N GLY A 422 -36.76 -8.63 -4.43
CA GLY A 422 -35.36 -8.62 -4.05
C GLY A 422 -34.99 -7.38 -3.24
N LEU A 423 -33.92 -6.70 -3.66
CA LEU A 423 -33.51 -5.39 -3.16
C LEU A 423 -33.89 -4.32 -4.18
N PHE A 424 -34.74 -3.37 -3.79
CA PHE A 424 -35.19 -2.27 -4.65
C PHE A 424 -34.87 -0.93 -3.99
N VAL A 425 -34.21 -0.04 -4.72
CA VAL A 425 -33.82 1.30 -4.24
C VAL A 425 -34.25 2.34 -5.26
N GLU A 426 -35.00 3.33 -4.79
CA GLU A 426 -35.27 4.56 -5.53
C GLU A 426 -34.27 5.64 -5.07
N PHE A 427 -33.69 6.38 -6.01
CA PHE A 427 -32.75 7.46 -5.71
C PHE A 427 -32.90 8.62 -6.69
N THR A 428 -32.58 9.83 -6.22
CA THR A 428 -32.71 11.05 -7.02
C THR A 428 -31.35 11.69 -7.27
N LEU A 429 -31.03 11.91 -8.55
CA LEU A 429 -29.84 12.63 -8.96
C LEU A 429 -30.15 14.13 -9.10
N LYS A 430 -29.44 14.97 -8.34
CA LYS A 430 -29.57 16.44 -8.43
C LYS A 430 -28.98 17.02 -9.73
N LYS A 431 -28.05 16.31 -10.34
CA LYS A 431 -27.35 16.66 -11.59
C LYS A 431 -27.21 15.42 -12.46
N ASN A 432 -27.04 15.61 -13.76
CA ASN A 432 -26.67 14.52 -14.66
C ASN A 432 -25.37 13.86 -14.14
N LEU A 433 -25.27 12.55 -14.30
CA LEU A 433 -24.10 11.77 -13.90
C LEU A 433 -23.54 11.06 -15.14
N LYS A 434 -22.39 11.50 -15.62
CA LYS A 434 -21.72 10.90 -16.78
C LYS A 434 -20.90 9.69 -16.41
N ASN A 435 -20.78 8.75 -17.34
CA ASN A 435 -20.03 7.50 -17.17
C ASN A 435 -20.37 6.80 -15.85
N ALA A 436 -21.67 6.73 -15.54
CA ALA A 436 -22.13 6.15 -14.30
C ALA A 436 -21.75 4.66 -14.23
N GLN A 437 -21.29 4.22 -13.06
CA GLN A 437 -20.96 2.83 -12.79
C GLN A 437 -21.51 2.44 -11.42
N LEU A 438 -22.03 1.22 -11.29
CA LEU A 438 -22.29 0.62 -9.99
C LEU A 438 -21.06 -0.17 -9.56
N ARG A 439 -20.40 0.29 -8.50
CA ARG A 439 -19.45 -0.53 -7.73
C ARG A 439 -20.26 -1.52 -6.90
N TYR A 440 -20.25 -2.78 -7.30
CA TYR A 440 -21.09 -3.84 -6.76
C TYR A 440 -20.26 -4.95 -6.13
N ILE A 441 -20.37 -5.13 -4.81
CA ILE A 441 -19.76 -6.26 -4.08
C ILE A 441 -20.88 -7.24 -3.74
N THR A 442 -20.68 -8.52 -4.02
CA THR A 442 -21.67 -9.59 -3.73
C THR A 442 -20.98 -10.86 -3.27
N THR A 443 -21.61 -11.57 -2.33
CA THR A 443 -21.17 -12.88 -1.82
C THR A 443 -22.40 -13.66 -1.37
N GLY A 444 -22.50 -14.93 -1.79
CA GLY A 444 -23.55 -15.86 -1.36
C GLY A 444 -23.12 -16.66 -0.13
N HIS A 445 -24.08 -16.92 0.76
CA HIS A 445 -23.86 -17.57 2.06
C HIS A 445 -24.92 -18.64 2.32
N GLY A 446 -24.57 -19.62 3.13
CA GLY A 446 -25.41 -20.77 3.49
C GLY A 446 -24.55 -22.02 3.51
N GLY A 447 -23.95 -22.33 4.65
CA GLY A 447 -22.85 -23.30 4.78
C GLY A 447 -23.26 -24.78 4.76
N TRP A 448 -24.11 -25.19 3.82
CA TRP A 448 -24.47 -26.59 3.58
C TRP A 448 -24.55 -26.89 2.08
N GLU A 449 -24.66 -28.16 1.69
CA GLU A 449 -24.52 -28.62 0.29
C GLU A 449 -25.42 -27.89 -0.72
N ASN A 450 -26.65 -27.53 -0.34
CA ASN A 450 -27.59 -26.80 -1.20
C ASN A 450 -27.64 -25.29 -0.92
N GLY A 451 -26.86 -24.80 0.04
CA GLY A 451 -26.85 -23.41 0.42
C GLY A 451 -26.10 -22.55 -0.58
N ASP A 452 -26.44 -21.26 -0.62
CA ASP A 452 -25.98 -20.35 -1.67
C ASP A 452 -24.47 -20.03 -1.57
N GLU A 453 -23.78 -20.47 -0.51
CA GLU A 453 -22.32 -20.47 -0.43
C GLU A 453 -21.71 -21.37 -1.52
N PHE A 454 -22.28 -22.56 -1.72
CA PHE A 454 -21.75 -23.62 -2.58
C PHE A 454 -22.58 -23.84 -3.85
N VAL A 455 -23.68 -23.10 -4.02
CA VAL A 455 -24.52 -23.16 -5.23
C VAL A 455 -24.44 -21.83 -5.99
N PRO A 456 -23.97 -21.81 -7.24
CA PRO A 456 -23.88 -20.58 -8.03
C PRO A 456 -25.26 -19.99 -8.33
N LYS A 457 -25.49 -18.70 -8.04
CA LYS A 457 -26.75 -17.99 -8.33
C LYS A 457 -26.52 -16.74 -9.18
N ALA A 458 -27.32 -16.55 -10.23
CA ALA A 458 -27.25 -15.35 -11.05
C ALA A 458 -27.68 -14.10 -10.27
N ASN A 459 -26.79 -13.10 -10.21
CA ASN A 459 -27.06 -11.78 -9.66
C ASN A 459 -27.47 -10.87 -10.82
N SER A 460 -28.74 -10.43 -10.85
CA SER A 460 -29.29 -9.61 -11.92
C SER A 460 -29.57 -8.19 -11.43
N VAL A 461 -29.01 -7.19 -12.11
CA VAL A 461 -29.13 -5.76 -11.79
C VAL A 461 -30.00 -5.08 -12.84
N PHE A 462 -31.02 -4.37 -12.38
CA PHE A 462 -31.94 -3.60 -13.19
C PHE A 462 -31.81 -2.11 -12.88
N LEU A 463 -31.79 -1.29 -13.92
CA LEU A 463 -31.83 0.17 -13.84
C LEU A 463 -33.12 0.63 -14.52
N ASP A 464 -33.95 1.41 -13.83
CA ASP A 464 -35.22 1.93 -14.35
C ASP A 464 -36.12 0.82 -14.94
N GLY A 465 -36.19 -0.32 -14.23
CA GLY A 465 -36.96 -1.50 -14.61
C GLY A 465 -36.34 -2.35 -15.73
N LYS A 466 -35.25 -1.91 -16.37
CA LYS A 466 -34.56 -2.66 -17.42
C LYS A 466 -33.35 -3.41 -16.86
N MET A 467 -33.24 -4.70 -17.14
CA MET A 467 -32.03 -5.47 -16.81
C MET A 467 -30.84 -4.88 -17.57
N THR A 468 -29.82 -4.45 -16.83
CA THR A 468 -28.62 -3.82 -17.40
C THR A 468 -27.39 -4.72 -17.27
N PHE A 469 -27.39 -5.63 -16.29
CA PHE A 469 -26.29 -6.55 -16.05
C PHE A 469 -26.77 -7.82 -15.36
N SER A 470 -26.16 -8.96 -15.68
CA SER A 470 -26.34 -10.21 -14.96
C SER A 470 -25.08 -11.05 -15.05
N PHE A 471 -24.71 -11.70 -13.94
CA PHE A 471 -23.56 -12.60 -13.88
C PHE A 471 -23.73 -13.59 -12.74
N VAL A 472 -22.97 -14.68 -12.77
CA VAL A 472 -22.90 -15.65 -11.67
C VAL A 472 -21.59 -15.40 -10.91
N PRO A 473 -21.64 -14.76 -9.73
CA PRO A 473 -20.45 -14.54 -8.92
C PRO A 473 -19.92 -15.87 -8.36
N TRP A 474 -18.75 -16.30 -8.81
CA TRP A 474 -18.19 -17.62 -8.47
C TRP A 474 -16.65 -17.59 -8.43
N ARG A 475 -16.06 -18.31 -7.48
CA ARG A 475 -14.61 -18.49 -7.32
C ARG A 475 -14.29 -19.97 -7.34
N SER A 476 -13.29 -20.36 -8.13
CA SER A 476 -12.86 -21.76 -8.32
C SER A 476 -11.38 -21.98 -8.05
N ASP A 477 -10.74 -21.06 -7.33
CA ASP A 477 -9.31 -21.02 -7.04
C ASP A 477 -9.03 -21.15 -5.53
N CYS A 478 -10.04 -21.47 -4.71
CA CYS A 478 -9.93 -21.44 -3.25
C CYS A 478 -8.85 -22.37 -2.67
N GLY A 479 -8.62 -23.54 -3.30
CA GLY A 479 -7.52 -24.44 -2.93
C GLY A 479 -6.12 -23.82 -2.99
N SER A 480 -5.93 -22.73 -3.75
CA SER A 480 -4.66 -21.98 -3.81
C SER A 480 -4.29 -21.35 -2.46
N TYR A 481 -5.26 -21.17 -1.56
CA TYR A 481 -5.08 -20.52 -0.26
C TYR A 481 -5.03 -21.53 0.90
N ARG A 482 -4.86 -22.82 0.63
CA ARG A 482 -4.86 -23.89 1.65
C ARG A 482 -3.92 -23.63 2.82
N LEU A 483 -2.74 -23.04 2.57
CA LEU A 483 -1.72 -22.77 3.60
C LEU A 483 -2.07 -21.62 4.56
N TYR A 484 -3.13 -20.85 4.29
CA TYR A 484 -3.66 -19.87 5.23
C TYR A 484 -4.66 -20.49 6.23
N ASN A 485 -5.13 -21.72 5.97
CA ASN A 485 -6.34 -22.28 6.59
C ASN A 485 -6.03 -23.52 7.48
N PRO A 486 -5.24 -23.40 8.56
CA PRO A 486 -4.84 -24.54 9.39
C PRO A 486 -6.04 -25.29 10.01
N ALA A 487 -7.09 -24.57 10.42
CA ALA A 487 -8.25 -25.15 11.10
C ALA A 487 -9.39 -25.58 10.16
N SER A 488 -9.17 -25.55 8.85
CA SER A 488 -10.22 -25.96 7.90
C SER A 488 -10.51 -27.46 8.02
N GLY A 489 -11.79 -27.81 8.06
CA GLY A 489 -12.25 -29.20 8.07
C GLY A 489 -11.75 -29.96 6.84
N ASN A 490 -11.41 -31.23 7.00
CA ASN A 490 -11.00 -32.12 5.91
C ASN A 490 -12.04 -33.23 5.78
N PHE A 491 -12.44 -33.53 4.55
CA PHE A 491 -13.52 -34.46 4.24
C PHE A 491 -12.99 -35.81 3.72
N PRO A 492 -13.80 -36.88 3.76
CA PRO A 492 -13.38 -38.21 3.29
C PRO A 492 -12.99 -38.29 1.81
N ASP A 493 -13.44 -37.35 0.98
CA ASP A 493 -13.07 -37.26 -0.45
C ASP A 493 -11.66 -36.69 -0.68
N GLY A 494 -10.97 -36.29 0.39
CA GLY A 494 -9.62 -35.73 0.36
C GLY A 494 -9.56 -34.21 0.22
N LEU A 495 -10.70 -33.53 0.10
CA LEU A 495 -10.76 -32.06 0.07
C LEU A 495 -10.84 -31.46 1.46
N SER A 496 -10.40 -30.20 1.58
CA SER A 496 -10.65 -29.36 2.76
C SER A 496 -11.74 -28.34 2.46
N SER A 497 -12.49 -27.90 3.48
CA SER A 497 -13.53 -26.87 3.30
C SER A 497 -13.00 -25.61 2.63
N SER A 498 -11.77 -25.18 2.95
CA SER A 498 -11.12 -24.04 2.32
C SER A 498 -10.85 -24.21 0.82
N ASP A 499 -10.89 -25.43 0.31
CA ASP A 499 -10.58 -25.73 -1.09
C ASP A 499 -11.81 -25.58 -1.99
N LEU A 500 -13.01 -25.68 -1.40
CA LEU A 500 -14.28 -25.68 -2.12
C LEU A 500 -14.52 -24.35 -2.85
N SER A 501 -15.01 -24.47 -4.09
CA SER A 501 -15.49 -23.34 -4.87
C SER A 501 -16.72 -22.72 -4.23
N ARG A 502 -16.88 -21.39 -4.35
CA ARG A 502 -17.88 -20.63 -3.59
C ARG A 502 -18.43 -19.45 -4.37
N SER A 503 -19.57 -18.95 -3.91
CA SER A 503 -20.26 -17.76 -4.43
C SER A 503 -19.50 -16.46 -4.14
N ASN A 504 -18.43 -16.23 -4.91
CA ASN A 504 -17.55 -15.05 -5.00
C ASN A 504 -16.43 -14.87 -3.97
N TRP A 505 -16.24 -15.80 -3.04
CA TRP A 505 -15.26 -15.63 -1.97
C TRP A 505 -14.49 -16.90 -1.68
N CYS A 506 -13.28 -16.77 -1.13
CA CYS A 506 -12.51 -17.88 -0.58
C CYS A 506 -12.02 -17.50 0.82
N PRO A 507 -11.97 -18.43 1.79
CA PRO A 507 -11.39 -18.20 3.11
C PRO A 507 -9.94 -17.71 3.02
N GLY A 508 -9.66 -16.54 3.60
CA GLY A 508 -8.35 -15.89 3.54
C GLY A 508 -8.17 -14.94 2.36
N THR A 509 -9.24 -14.48 1.69
CA THR A 509 -9.14 -13.57 0.53
C THR A 509 -10.07 -12.37 0.59
N VAL A 510 -9.77 -11.35 -0.23
CA VAL A 510 -10.66 -10.23 -0.56
C VAL A 510 -11.70 -10.67 -1.59
N THR A 511 -12.92 -10.14 -1.50
CA THR A 511 -13.89 -10.18 -2.60
C THR A 511 -13.81 -8.88 -3.40
N ASN A 512 -13.49 -8.97 -4.68
CA ASN A 512 -13.37 -7.79 -5.54
C ASN A 512 -14.74 -7.19 -5.88
N PRO A 513 -14.87 -5.85 -5.93
CA PRO A 513 -16.04 -5.20 -6.50
C PRO A 513 -16.09 -5.47 -8.01
N ASN A 514 -17.31 -5.61 -8.52
CA ASN A 514 -17.60 -5.51 -9.95
C ASN A 514 -17.96 -4.05 -10.27
N PHE A 515 -17.38 -3.51 -11.34
CA PHE A 515 -17.70 -2.16 -11.83
C PHE A 515 -18.66 -2.26 -13.01
N ILE A 516 -19.95 -2.17 -12.72
CA ILE A 516 -21.01 -2.38 -13.72
C ILE A 516 -21.29 -1.05 -14.43
N PRO A 517 -21.04 -0.93 -15.74
CA PRO A 517 -21.35 0.30 -16.48
C PRO A 517 -22.86 0.51 -16.57
N LEU A 518 -23.32 1.71 -16.22
CA LEU A 518 -24.71 2.14 -16.30
C LEU A 518 -24.95 3.19 -17.41
N GLY A 519 -23.88 3.73 -18.00
CA GLY A 519 -23.96 4.79 -19.00
C GLY A 519 -24.17 6.17 -18.39
N ASP A 520 -24.70 7.12 -19.16
CA ASP A 520 -25.01 8.46 -18.65
C ASP A 520 -26.42 8.48 -18.04
N LEU A 521 -26.54 8.96 -16.80
CA LEU A 521 -27.81 9.15 -16.11
C LEU A 521 -28.19 10.64 -16.09
N LYS A 522 -29.48 10.93 -16.28
CA LYS A 522 -29.98 12.31 -16.20
C LYS A 522 -30.24 12.71 -14.75
N ALA A 523 -30.34 14.00 -14.49
CA ALA A 523 -30.93 14.48 -13.25
C ALA A 523 -32.39 14.01 -13.16
N GLY A 524 -32.84 13.62 -11.98
CA GLY A 524 -34.17 13.06 -11.75
C GLY A 524 -34.16 11.79 -10.92
N THR A 525 -35.34 11.19 -10.79
CA THR A 525 -35.55 9.95 -10.06
C THR A 525 -35.18 8.75 -10.94
N HIS A 526 -34.41 7.84 -10.35
CA HIS A 526 -34.01 6.57 -10.95
C HIS A 526 -34.28 5.44 -9.95
N THR A 527 -34.35 4.22 -10.47
CA THR A 527 -34.48 3.02 -9.63
C THR A 527 -33.37 2.03 -9.95
N ILE A 528 -32.83 1.39 -8.92
CA ILE A 528 -31.98 0.23 -9.07
C ILE A 528 -32.57 -0.95 -8.32
N GLN A 529 -32.56 -2.12 -8.96
CA GLN A 529 -33.07 -3.36 -8.36
C GLN A 529 -32.04 -4.47 -8.53
N VAL A 530 -31.84 -5.25 -7.47
CA VAL A 530 -31.02 -6.46 -7.49
C VAL A 530 -31.93 -7.65 -7.22
N LYS A 531 -31.90 -8.62 -8.13
CA LYS A 531 -32.60 -9.90 -8.00
C LYS A 531 -31.59 -11.05 -8.00
N ILE A 532 -31.76 -11.97 -7.06
CA ILE A 532 -30.95 -13.17 -6.92
C ILE A 532 -31.91 -14.32 -6.62
N PRO A 533 -31.85 -15.46 -7.31
CA PRO A 533 -32.71 -16.61 -7.03
C PRO A 533 -32.22 -17.34 -5.77
N GLN A 534 -32.45 -16.74 -4.60
CA GLN A 534 -31.98 -17.24 -3.31
C GLN A 534 -32.46 -18.68 -3.06
N GLY A 535 -31.57 -19.54 -2.57
CA GLY A 535 -31.91 -20.89 -2.15
C GLY A 535 -32.93 -20.93 -1.02
N ALA A 536 -33.76 -21.97 -1.00
CA ALA A 536 -34.72 -22.21 0.06
C ALA A 536 -34.01 -22.61 1.36
N SER A 537 -34.64 -22.34 2.51
CA SER A 537 -34.15 -22.82 3.80
C SER A 537 -34.31 -24.34 3.95
N GLU A 538 -33.39 -24.96 4.67
CA GLU A 538 -33.41 -26.38 5.02
C GLU A 538 -33.20 -26.54 6.53
N GLY A 539 -34.24 -26.91 7.26
CA GLY A 539 -34.21 -26.96 8.72
C GLY A 539 -33.92 -25.58 9.32
N THR A 540 -32.85 -25.48 10.11
CA THR A 540 -32.39 -24.20 10.69
C THR A 540 -31.41 -23.44 9.77
N SER A 541 -31.01 -24.04 8.65
CA SER A 541 -30.08 -23.44 7.69
C SER A 541 -30.83 -22.58 6.68
N PHE A 542 -30.26 -21.43 6.32
CA PHE A 542 -30.85 -20.50 5.37
C PHE A 542 -29.78 -19.82 4.51
N SER A 543 -30.13 -19.53 3.26
CA SER A 543 -29.26 -18.80 2.35
C SER A 543 -29.41 -17.30 2.58
N SER A 544 -28.33 -16.55 2.42
CA SER A 544 -28.38 -15.08 2.43
C SER A 544 -27.33 -14.48 1.50
N TRP A 545 -27.55 -13.24 1.09
CA TRP A 545 -26.67 -12.54 0.15
C TRP A 545 -26.24 -11.19 0.67
N ASN A 546 -24.97 -11.07 1.03
CA ASN A 546 -24.39 -9.78 1.38
C ASN A 546 -24.05 -9.04 0.09
N VAL A 547 -24.75 -7.93 -0.18
CA VAL A 547 -24.54 -7.12 -1.39
C VAL A 547 -24.40 -5.64 -1.04
N SER A 548 -23.47 -4.94 -1.66
CA SER A 548 -23.36 -3.48 -1.54
C SER A 548 -23.19 -2.83 -2.90
N GLY A 549 -23.74 -1.62 -3.02
CA GLY A 549 -23.86 -0.89 -4.27
C GLY A 549 -23.60 0.59 -4.06
N VAL A 550 -22.54 1.08 -4.71
CA VAL A 550 -22.17 2.50 -4.70
C VAL A 550 -22.14 3.00 -6.14
N LEU A 551 -22.88 4.06 -6.41
CA LEU A 551 -22.91 4.71 -7.72
C LEU A 551 -21.72 5.66 -7.84
N LEU A 552 -20.95 5.50 -8.91
CA LEU A 552 -19.79 6.30 -9.26
C LEU A 552 -20.08 7.05 -10.56
N GLY A 553 -19.49 8.23 -10.75
CA GLY A 553 -19.53 8.93 -12.03
C GLY A 553 -18.99 10.35 -11.94
N SER A 554 -19.25 11.14 -12.99
CA SER A 554 -18.84 12.54 -13.07
C SER A 554 -20.06 13.45 -13.20
N GLN A 555 -20.31 14.27 -12.18
CA GLN A 555 -21.29 15.37 -12.22
C GLN A 555 -20.72 16.62 -12.87
#